data_AF-A0A0A9D030-F1
#
_entry.id   AF-A0A0A9D030-F1
#
_cell.length_a   1.000
_cell.length_b   1.000
_cell.length_c   1.000
_cell.angle_alpha   90.00
_cell.angle_beta   90.00
_cell.angle_gamma   90.00
#
_symmetry.space_group_name_H-M   'P 1'
#
loop_
_entity.id
_entity.type
_entity.pdbx_description
1 polymer ?
#
loop_
_entity_poly.entity_id
_entity_poly.type
_entity_poly.pdbx_seq_one_letter_code
_entity_poly.pdbx_strand_id
1 'polypeptide(L)'
;MLHFFSLQERFLDKAKLSPDYFIADCEDMLKVAAIVDDLPLGLYDKYLFCLSPVDMRDDISVQGLVQFAENYAKRGIVRLKEIFTPGTLQVPKTHNQLKELESVHKVLELYVWLSFRLEDSFPDRETAASQKSICSMLIEEYLERSGWQPRGRRKFLRTPQKLLQEYDVSQLNKYFREVDARSK
;
A
#
# COMPACT_ATOMS: atom_id res chain seq x y z
N MET A 1 18.76 -24.65 8.76
CA MET A 1 18.46 -23.23 8.56
C MET A 1 17.18 -22.93 9.33
N LEU A 2 17.14 -21.95 10.22
CA LEU A 2 15.91 -21.58 10.94
C LEU A 2 15.09 -20.67 10.03
N HIS A 3 13.94 -21.16 9.58
CA HIS A 3 12.96 -20.42 8.78
C HIS A 3 12.25 -19.37 9.65
N PHE A 4 12.02 -18.19 9.10
CA PHE A 4 11.44 -17.06 9.83
C PHE A 4 10.00 -17.33 10.23
N PHE A 5 9.22 -17.98 9.37
CA PHE A 5 7.87 -18.41 9.67
C PHE A 5 7.84 -19.32 10.91
N SER A 6 8.72 -20.33 10.95
CA SER A 6 8.80 -21.25 12.09
C SER A 6 9.24 -20.56 13.39
N LEU A 7 10.01 -19.47 13.31
CA LEU A 7 10.35 -18.66 14.47
C LEU A 7 9.11 -17.94 15.02
N GLN A 8 8.28 -17.37 14.15
CA GLN A 8 7.03 -16.71 14.56
C GLN A 8 6.04 -17.69 15.18
N GLU A 9 5.82 -18.86 14.56
CA GLU A 9 4.93 -19.89 15.13
C GLU A 9 5.38 -20.33 16.53
N ARG A 10 6.68 -20.59 16.70
CA ARG A 10 7.23 -20.98 18.00
C ARG A 10 7.13 -19.87 19.04
N PHE A 11 7.26 -18.62 18.63
CA PHE A 11 7.04 -17.49 19.53
C PHE A 11 5.60 -17.45 20.01
N LEU A 12 4.63 -17.60 19.10
CA LEU A 12 3.20 -17.61 19.45
C LEU A 12 2.84 -18.78 20.38
N ASP A 13 3.40 -19.97 20.15
CA ASP A 13 3.18 -21.16 20.99
C ASP A 13 3.81 -21.05 22.39
N LYS A 14 4.96 -20.37 22.52
CA LYS A 14 5.74 -20.33 23.77
C LYS A 14 5.57 -19.04 24.58
N ALA A 15 5.04 -17.98 24.00
CA ALA A 15 4.86 -16.71 24.68
C ALA A 15 3.92 -16.88 25.89
N LYS A 16 4.36 -16.34 27.04
CA LYS A 16 3.57 -16.29 28.28
C LYS A 16 3.25 -14.84 28.60
N LEU A 17 1.98 -14.56 28.83
CA LEU A 17 1.47 -13.24 29.16
C LEU A 17 0.83 -13.25 30.54
N SER A 18 0.72 -12.08 31.18
CA SER A 18 -0.14 -11.96 32.36
C SER A 18 -1.62 -12.06 31.94
N PRO A 19 -2.55 -12.32 32.88
CA PRO A 19 -3.97 -12.52 32.56
C PRO A 19 -4.65 -11.34 31.85
N ASP A 20 -4.08 -10.13 31.97
CA ASP A 20 -4.64 -8.90 31.41
C ASP A 20 -4.25 -8.66 29.94
N TYR A 21 -3.41 -9.53 29.35
CA TYR A 21 -2.95 -9.39 27.97
C TYR A 21 -3.22 -10.66 27.16
N PHE A 22 -3.40 -10.47 25.87
CA PHE A 22 -3.50 -11.53 24.88
C PHE A 22 -2.63 -11.18 23.67
N ILE A 23 -2.20 -12.19 22.92
CA ILE A 23 -1.48 -11.98 21.66
C ILE A 23 -2.53 -11.58 20.62
N ALA A 24 -2.27 -10.48 19.91
CA ALA A 24 -3.14 -10.03 18.83
C ALA A 24 -3.23 -11.07 17.71
N ASP A 25 -4.28 -11.00 16.90
CA ASP A 25 -4.38 -11.83 15.70
C ASP A 25 -3.17 -11.58 14.77
N CYS A 26 -2.51 -12.68 14.42
CA CYS A 26 -1.28 -12.70 13.64
C CYS A 26 -1.43 -13.48 12.34
N GLU A 27 -2.64 -13.87 11.95
CA GLU A 27 -2.88 -14.72 10.77
C GLU A 27 -2.25 -14.12 9.49
N ASP A 28 -2.52 -12.84 9.22
CA ASP A 28 -1.99 -12.18 8.03
C ASP A 28 -0.46 -12.00 8.11
N MET A 29 0.08 -11.72 9.30
CA MET A 29 1.53 -11.67 9.52
C MET A 29 2.20 -13.00 9.17
N LEU A 30 1.61 -14.13 9.61
CA LEU A 30 2.10 -15.47 9.33
C LEU A 30 2.01 -15.81 7.83
N LYS A 31 0.94 -15.40 7.14
CA LYS A 31 0.84 -15.58 5.68
C LYS A 31 1.93 -14.81 4.94
N VAL A 32 2.21 -13.57 5.34
CA VAL A 32 3.32 -12.80 4.78
C VAL A 32 4.67 -13.46 5.09
N ALA A 33 4.86 -13.95 6.32
CA ALA A 33 6.07 -14.65 6.72
C ALA A 33 6.33 -15.88 5.84
N ALA A 34 5.29 -16.64 5.51
CA ALA A 34 5.39 -17.78 4.60
C ALA A 34 5.80 -17.36 3.17
N ILE A 35 5.30 -16.22 2.67
CA ILE A 35 5.67 -15.68 1.35
C ILE A 35 7.15 -15.28 1.30
N VAL A 36 7.64 -14.57 2.33
CA VAL A 36 9.00 -14.02 2.31
C VAL A 36 10.07 -15.00 2.79
N ASP A 37 9.68 -16.19 3.29
CA ASP A 37 10.64 -17.08 3.93
C ASP A 37 11.64 -17.70 2.96
N ASP A 38 11.19 -18.01 1.74
CA ASP A 38 12.02 -18.58 0.68
C ASP A 38 12.89 -17.53 -0.02
N LEU A 39 12.66 -16.25 0.25
CA LEU A 39 13.43 -15.16 -0.34
C LEU A 39 14.79 -15.00 0.38
N PRO A 40 15.88 -14.66 -0.34
CA PRO A 40 17.20 -14.43 0.23
C PRO A 40 17.30 -13.07 0.95
N LEU A 41 16.40 -12.83 1.89
CA LEU A 41 16.28 -11.61 2.69
C LEU A 41 16.87 -11.81 4.08
N GLY A 42 17.44 -10.73 4.62
CA GLY A 42 17.85 -10.68 6.03
C GLY A 42 16.64 -10.81 6.96
N LEU A 43 16.88 -11.29 8.19
CA LEU A 43 15.82 -11.49 9.19
C LEU A 43 15.02 -10.21 9.47
N TYR A 44 15.73 -9.07 9.54
CA TYR A 44 15.12 -7.77 9.76
C TYR A 44 14.18 -7.38 8.61
N ASP A 45 14.60 -7.58 7.36
CA ASP A 45 13.79 -7.26 6.19
C ASP A 45 12.55 -8.16 6.11
N LYS A 46 12.70 -9.47 6.36
CA LYS A 46 11.56 -10.40 6.47
C LYS A 46 10.55 -9.92 7.52
N TYR A 47 11.04 -9.48 8.68
CA TYR A 47 10.19 -8.91 9.73
C TYR A 47 9.50 -7.61 9.28
N LEU A 48 10.20 -6.70 8.60
CA LEU A 48 9.60 -5.47 8.07
C LEU A 48 8.47 -5.76 7.07
N PHE A 49 8.64 -6.71 6.15
CA PHE A 49 7.57 -7.11 5.23
C PHE A 49 6.37 -7.68 6.00
N CYS A 50 6.58 -8.48 7.03
CA CYS A 50 5.49 -9.03 7.86
C CYS A 50 4.72 -7.97 8.66
N LEU A 51 5.35 -6.83 8.95
CA LEU A 51 4.68 -5.69 9.59
C LEU A 51 3.96 -4.78 8.59
N SER A 52 4.12 -4.99 7.29
CA SER A 52 3.55 -4.11 6.27
C SER A 52 2.02 -4.26 6.20
N PRO A 53 1.28 -3.17 5.92
CA PRO A 53 -0.19 -3.16 5.94
C PRO A 53 -0.76 -3.74 4.64
N VAL A 54 -0.56 -5.03 4.41
CA VAL A 54 -1.10 -5.75 3.25
C VAL A 54 -2.43 -6.42 3.58
N ASP A 55 -3.40 -6.28 2.68
CA ASP A 55 -4.66 -7.02 2.77
C ASP A 55 -4.49 -8.40 2.14
N MET A 56 -4.30 -9.43 2.97
CA MET A 56 -4.08 -10.81 2.52
C MET A 56 -5.34 -11.48 1.93
N ARG A 57 -6.46 -10.77 1.86
CA ARG A 57 -7.72 -11.23 1.23
C ARG A 57 -7.90 -10.66 -0.18
N ASP A 58 -7.02 -9.75 -0.58
CA ASP A 58 -7.06 -9.08 -1.89
C ASP A 58 -5.89 -9.57 -2.76
N ASP A 59 -6.21 -10.34 -3.80
CA ASP A 59 -5.19 -11.00 -4.64
C ASP A 59 -4.22 -10.00 -5.28
N ILE A 60 -4.69 -8.83 -5.71
CA ILE A 60 -3.84 -7.78 -6.29
C ILE A 60 -2.86 -7.22 -5.25
N SER A 61 -3.30 -7.00 -4.01
CA SER A 61 -2.45 -6.58 -2.90
C SER A 61 -1.38 -7.62 -2.57
N VAL A 62 -1.76 -8.90 -2.52
CA VAL A 62 -0.82 -10.02 -2.30
C VAL A 62 0.21 -10.10 -3.43
N GLN A 63 -0.21 -9.98 -4.69
CA GLN A 63 0.70 -9.96 -5.83
C GLN A 63 1.66 -8.76 -5.78
N GLY A 64 1.17 -7.58 -5.39
CA GLY A 64 2.02 -6.40 -5.19
C GLY A 64 3.10 -6.62 -4.14
N LEU A 65 2.74 -7.22 -2.99
CA LEU A 65 3.68 -7.61 -1.94
C LEU A 65 4.75 -8.57 -2.47
N VAL A 66 4.34 -9.67 -3.11
CA VAL A 66 5.26 -10.68 -3.68
C VAL A 66 6.25 -10.00 -4.63
N GLN A 67 5.75 -9.20 -5.57
CA GLN A 67 6.58 -8.51 -6.54
C GLN A 67 7.58 -7.53 -5.90
N PHE A 68 7.16 -6.78 -4.87
CA PHE A 68 8.07 -5.89 -4.15
C PHE A 68 9.13 -6.67 -3.38
N ALA A 69 8.75 -7.73 -2.67
CA ALA A 69 9.68 -8.56 -1.91
C ALA A 69 10.70 -9.26 -2.81
N GLU A 70 10.27 -9.84 -3.94
CA GLU A 70 11.14 -10.48 -4.92
C GLU A 70 12.11 -9.49 -5.58
N ASN A 71 11.62 -8.33 -6.02
CA ASN A 71 12.47 -7.31 -6.64
C ASN A 71 13.50 -6.77 -5.64
N TYR A 72 13.08 -6.54 -4.40
CA TYR A 72 13.97 -6.12 -3.33
C TYR A 72 15.04 -7.19 -3.04
N ALA A 73 14.64 -8.45 -2.88
CA ALA A 73 15.57 -9.56 -2.64
C ALA A 73 16.59 -9.74 -3.77
N LYS A 74 16.17 -9.52 -5.02
CA LYS A 74 17.01 -9.73 -6.21
C LYS A 74 17.92 -8.54 -6.53
N ARG A 75 17.45 -7.31 -6.33
CA ARG A 75 18.10 -6.09 -6.85
C ARG A 75 18.45 -5.06 -5.78
N GLY A 76 17.89 -5.20 -4.58
CA GLY A 76 17.99 -4.20 -3.51
C GLY A 76 17.23 -2.89 -3.79
N ILE A 77 16.62 -2.75 -4.97
CA ILE A 77 15.87 -1.56 -5.40
C ILE A 77 14.58 -2.01 -6.08
N VAL A 78 13.46 -1.42 -5.67
CA VAL A 78 12.12 -1.61 -6.20
C VAL A 78 11.66 -0.29 -6.77
N ARG A 79 11.59 -0.19 -8.09
CA ARG A 79 11.05 0.98 -8.80
C ARG A 79 9.55 0.83 -8.98
N LEU A 80 8.80 1.90 -8.77
CA LEU A 80 7.38 1.94 -9.09
C LEU A 80 7.17 2.16 -10.59
N LYS A 81 6.30 1.37 -11.20
CA LYS A 81 5.81 1.66 -12.55
C LYS A 81 4.66 2.66 -12.45
N GLU A 82 4.67 3.70 -13.27
CA GLU A 82 3.54 4.60 -13.41
C GLU A 82 2.32 3.86 -14.00
N ILE A 83 1.22 3.88 -13.27
CA ILE A 83 -0.07 3.26 -13.59
C ILE A 83 -0.98 4.30 -14.24
N PHE A 84 -1.00 5.52 -13.69
CA PHE A 84 -1.78 6.63 -14.21
C PHE A 84 -0.90 7.56 -15.04
N THR A 85 -1.29 7.75 -16.29
CA THR A 85 -0.66 8.69 -17.22
C THR A 85 -1.72 9.66 -17.74
N PRO A 86 -1.33 10.85 -18.23
CA PRO A 86 -2.25 11.75 -18.90
C PRO A 86 -2.94 11.04 -20.06
N GLY A 87 -4.25 10.81 -19.94
CA GLY A 87 -5.05 10.06 -20.91
C GLY A 87 -5.59 8.71 -20.41
N THR A 88 -5.01 8.11 -19.37
CA THR A 88 -5.54 6.88 -18.75
C THR A 88 -6.40 7.13 -17.51
N LEU A 89 -6.46 8.39 -17.05
CA LEU A 89 -7.28 8.82 -15.92
C LEU A 89 -8.77 8.75 -16.27
N GLN A 90 -9.47 7.77 -15.72
CA GLN A 90 -10.90 7.58 -15.91
C GLN A 90 -11.54 7.18 -14.58
N VAL A 91 -12.68 7.81 -14.27
CA VAL A 91 -13.53 7.37 -13.15
C VAL A 91 -14.04 5.96 -13.48
N PRO A 92 -14.03 5.02 -12.51
CA PRO A 92 -14.64 3.72 -12.70
C PRO A 92 -16.08 3.85 -13.23
N LYS A 93 -16.50 2.91 -14.09
CA LYS A 93 -17.87 2.85 -14.61
C LYS A 93 -18.67 1.69 -14.02
N THR A 94 -17.97 0.73 -13.41
CA THR A 94 -18.56 -0.47 -12.82
C THR A 94 -17.98 -0.73 -11.44
N HIS A 95 -18.72 -1.48 -10.62
CA HIS A 95 -18.26 -1.88 -9.29
C HIS A 95 -16.97 -2.71 -9.33
N ASN A 96 -16.78 -3.53 -10.37
CA ASN A 96 -15.53 -4.28 -10.54
C ASN A 96 -14.33 -3.36 -10.81
N GLN A 97 -14.52 -2.35 -11.66
CA GLN A 97 -13.47 -1.34 -11.90
C GLN A 97 -13.16 -0.53 -10.64
N LEU A 98 -14.17 -0.24 -9.81
CA LEU A 98 -13.95 0.39 -8.50
C LEU A 98 -13.10 -0.52 -7.60
N LYS A 99 -13.45 -1.81 -7.50
CA LYS A 99 -12.72 -2.78 -6.69
C LYS A 99 -11.26 -2.91 -7.14
N GLU A 100 -11.00 -2.99 -8.45
CA GLU A 100 -9.64 -3.00 -8.98
C GLU A 100 -8.86 -1.72 -8.59
N LEU A 101 -9.50 -0.56 -8.68
CA LEU A 101 -8.90 0.72 -8.31
C LEU A 101 -8.59 0.79 -6.79
N GLU A 102 -9.47 0.25 -5.95
CA GLU A 102 -9.24 0.11 -4.51
C GLU A 102 -8.03 -0.79 -4.22
N SER A 103 -7.90 -1.91 -4.93
CA SER A 103 -6.73 -2.79 -4.81
C SER A 103 -5.43 -2.09 -5.25
N VAL A 104 -5.46 -1.32 -6.34
CA VAL A 104 -4.31 -0.50 -6.77
C VAL A 104 -3.94 0.53 -5.70
N HIS A 105 -4.93 1.19 -5.09
CA HIS A 105 -4.69 2.10 -3.97
C HIS A 105 -3.98 1.41 -2.79
N LYS A 106 -4.40 0.18 -2.42
CA LYS A 106 -3.74 -0.60 -1.36
C LYS A 106 -2.28 -0.95 -1.71
N VAL A 107 -2.00 -1.33 -2.95
CA VAL A 107 -0.61 -1.60 -3.41
C VAL A 107 0.26 -0.34 -3.34
N LEU A 108 -0.29 0.83 -3.73
CA LEU A 108 0.42 2.10 -3.63
C LEU A 108 0.67 2.50 -2.18
N GLU A 109 -0.30 2.26 -1.29
CA GLU A 109 -0.13 2.45 0.16
C GLU A 109 0.98 1.55 0.73
N LEU A 110 1.02 0.28 0.33
CA LEU A 110 2.08 -0.66 0.69
C LEU A 110 3.46 -0.14 0.25
N TYR A 111 3.58 0.32 -1.01
CA TYR A 111 4.82 0.89 -1.53
C TYR A 111 5.28 2.11 -0.69
N VAL A 112 4.37 3.04 -0.40
CA VAL A 112 4.65 4.21 0.44
C VAL A 112 5.12 3.78 1.83
N TRP A 113 4.45 2.80 2.45
CA TRP A 113 4.82 2.31 3.78
C TRP A 113 6.23 1.70 3.82
N LEU A 114 6.59 0.91 2.80
CA LEU A 114 7.91 0.32 2.66
C LEU A 114 8.97 1.39 2.41
N SER A 115 8.64 2.41 1.61
CA SER A 115 9.58 3.50 1.32
C SER A 115 10.01 4.26 2.57
N PHE A 116 9.17 4.41 3.60
CA PHE A 116 9.57 5.06 4.85
C PHE A 116 10.58 4.25 5.69
N ARG A 117 10.74 2.95 5.42
CA ARG A 117 11.62 2.04 6.17
C ARG A 117 12.85 1.62 5.38
N LEU A 118 12.70 1.52 4.07
CA LEU A 118 13.71 1.08 3.11
C LEU A 118 13.92 2.19 2.07
N GLU A 119 14.32 3.37 2.55
CA GLU A 119 14.33 4.62 1.76
C GLU A 119 15.20 4.54 0.50
N ASP A 120 16.41 3.98 0.62
CA ASP A 120 17.33 3.81 -0.52
C ASP A 120 16.83 2.79 -1.55
N SER A 121 15.94 1.89 -1.13
CA SER A 121 15.47 0.77 -1.92
C SER A 121 14.11 1.01 -2.59
N PHE A 122 13.32 1.97 -2.11
CA PHE A 122 12.01 2.33 -2.65
C PHE A 122 11.98 3.83 -2.98
N PRO A 123 12.69 4.25 -4.04
CA PRO A 123 12.98 5.66 -4.31
C PRO A 123 11.76 6.45 -4.78
N ASP A 124 10.79 5.81 -5.43
CA ASP A 124 9.66 6.49 -6.07
C ASP A 124 8.49 6.81 -5.10
N ARG A 125 8.80 7.20 -3.86
CA ARG A 125 7.81 7.49 -2.80
C ARG A 125 6.81 8.57 -3.22
N GLU A 126 7.30 9.66 -3.80
CA GLU A 126 6.46 10.79 -4.19
C GLU A 126 5.50 10.40 -5.32
N THR A 127 5.99 9.66 -6.31
CA THR A 127 5.18 9.11 -7.40
C THR A 127 4.11 8.16 -6.86
N ALA A 128 4.44 7.29 -5.90
CA ALA A 128 3.48 6.40 -5.26
C ALA A 128 2.39 7.16 -4.52
N ALA A 129 2.76 8.19 -3.75
CA ALA A 129 1.84 9.02 -2.98
C ALA A 129 0.90 9.83 -3.89
N SER A 130 1.43 10.37 -5.00
CA SER A 130 0.65 11.08 -6.01
C SER A 130 -0.38 10.16 -6.67
N GLN A 131 0.04 9.00 -7.15
CA GLN A 131 -0.86 8.01 -7.75
C GLN A 131 -1.90 7.49 -6.76
N LYS A 132 -1.53 7.33 -5.48
CA LYS A 132 -2.47 6.94 -4.42
C LYS A 132 -3.57 7.98 -4.27
N SER A 133 -3.20 9.26 -4.25
CA SER A 133 -4.15 10.38 -4.14
C SER A 133 -5.10 10.44 -5.35
N ILE A 134 -4.59 10.14 -6.54
CA ILE A 134 -5.41 10.00 -7.75
C ILE A 134 -6.44 8.88 -7.59
N CYS A 135 -6.04 7.70 -7.09
CA CYS A 135 -7.00 6.63 -6.79
C CYS A 135 -8.10 7.11 -5.83
N SER A 136 -7.72 7.77 -4.73
CA SER A 136 -8.69 8.27 -3.73
C SER A 136 -9.72 9.21 -4.37
N MET A 137 -9.28 10.17 -5.18
CA MET A 137 -10.21 11.08 -5.89
C MET A 137 -11.16 10.33 -6.83
N LEU A 138 -10.64 9.38 -7.62
CA LEU A 138 -11.46 8.63 -8.58
C LEU A 138 -12.47 7.69 -7.89
N ILE A 139 -12.09 7.11 -6.74
CA ILE A 139 -12.97 6.31 -5.88
C ILE A 139 -14.07 7.20 -5.30
N GLU A 140 -13.72 8.36 -4.73
CA GLU A 140 -14.68 9.30 -4.16
C GLU A 140 -15.71 9.77 -5.20
N GLU A 141 -15.25 10.18 -6.39
CA GLU A 141 -16.11 10.61 -7.50
C GLU A 141 -17.09 9.50 -7.94
N TYR A 142 -16.64 8.23 -8.00
CA TYR A 142 -17.52 7.11 -8.31
C TYR A 142 -18.63 6.92 -7.26
N LEU A 143 -18.25 6.99 -5.98
CA LEU A 143 -19.18 6.81 -4.87
C LEU A 143 -20.24 7.91 -4.83
N GLU A 144 -19.84 9.17 -5.04
CA GLU A 144 -20.76 10.31 -5.11
C GLU A 144 -21.78 10.15 -6.24
N ARG A 145 -21.34 9.75 -7.45
CA ARG A 145 -22.23 9.45 -8.58
C ARG A 145 -23.20 8.30 -8.31
N SER A 146 -22.77 7.35 -7.49
CA SER A 146 -23.58 6.19 -7.10
C SER A 146 -24.63 6.52 -6.02
N GLY A 147 -24.74 7.79 -5.61
CA GLY A 147 -25.67 8.25 -4.58
C GLY A 147 -25.21 7.95 -3.15
N TRP A 148 -23.94 7.56 -2.97
CA TRP A 148 -23.37 7.41 -1.64
C TRP A 148 -23.14 8.79 -1.01
N GLN A 149 -23.64 8.97 0.22
CA GLN A 149 -23.44 10.17 1.01
C GLN A 149 -22.57 9.78 2.21
N PRO A 150 -21.42 10.45 2.46
CA PRO A 150 -20.59 10.16 3.61
C PRO A 150 -21.39 10.38 4.90
N ARG A 151 -21.80 9.31 5.57
CA ARG A 151 -22.47 9.39 6.88
C ARG A 151 -21.44 9.75 7.95
N GLY A 152 -21.27 11.05 8.19
CA GLY A 152 -20.57 11.60 9.35
C GLY A 152 -19.07 11.32 9.37
N ARG A 153 -18.26 12.35 9.18
CA ARG A 153 -16.81 12.33 9.47
C ARG A 153 -16.57 11.93 10.93
N ARG A 154 -16.41 10.64 11.22
CA ARG A 154 -15.77 10.20 12.47
C ARG A 154 -14.29 10.55 12.34
N LYS A 155 -13.86 11.52 13.15
CA LYS A 155 -12.48 12.01 13.29
C LYS A 155 -11.56 10.94 13.92
N PHE A 156 -11.54 9.72 13.38
CA PHE A 156 -10.58 8.70 13.75
C PHE A 156 -9.52 8.61 12.67
N LEU A 157 -8.26 8.63 13.12
CA LEU A 157 -7.00 8.75 12.39
C LEU A 157 -6.62 10.19 12.03
N ARG A 158 -5.44 10.59 12.53
CA ARG A 158 -4.77 11.84 12.24
C ARG A 158 -4.67 12.03 10.72
N THR A 159 -5.47 12.97 10.24
CA THR A 159 -5.43 13.68 8.95
C THR A 159 -4.50 13.14 7.85
N PRO A 160 -5.06 12.55 6.77
CA PRO A 160 -4.46 12.59 5.43
C PRO A 160 -4.23 14.03 4.94
N GLN A 161 -4.95 15.02 5.48
CA GLN A 161 -4.84 16.42 5.08
C GLN A 161 -3.49 17.06 5.37
N LYS A 162 -2.71 16.60 6.36
CA LYS A 162 -1.34 17.13 6.56
C LYS A 162 -0.36 16.58 5.53
N LEU A 163 -0.52 15.30 5.16
CA LEU A 163 0.24 14.72 4.04
C LEU A 163 -0.22 15.31 2.70
N LEU A 164 -1.50 15.58 2.46
CA LEU A 164 -1.99 16.30 1.28
C LEU A 164 -1.61 17.79 1.26
N GLN A 165 -1.31 18.40 2.41
CA GLN A 165 -0.79 19.77 2.49
C GLN A 165 0.72 19.83 2.24
N GLU A 166 1.46 18.78 2.61
CA GLU A 166 2.89 18.64 2.29
C GLU A 166 3.11 18.17 0.83
N TYR A 167 2.20 17.35 0.29
CA TYR A 167 2.17 16.93 -1.12
C TYR A 167 1.24 17.85 -1.91
N ASP A 168 1.79 19.02 -2.20
CA ASP A 168 1.15 20.21 -2.75
C ASP A 168 0.12 19.94 -3.87
N VAL A 169 -1.16 20.16 -3.52
CA VAL A 169 -2.30 20.22 -4.45
C VAL A 169 -2.06 21.22 -5.59
N SER A 170 -1.18 22.20 -5.42
CA SER A 170 -0.77 23.11 -6.48
C SER A 170 0.02 22.41 -7.59
N GLN A 171 0.81 21.37 -7.28
CA GLN A 171 1.56 20.62 -8.28
C GLN A 171 0.65 19.70 -9.12
N LEU A 172 -0.34 19.07 -8.50
CA LEU A 172 -1.37 18.32 -9.24
C LEU A 172 -2.16 19.24 -10.17
N ASN A 173 -2.62 20.40 -9.68
CA ASN A 173 -3.34 21.38 -10.51
C ASN A 173 -2.47 21.98 -11.62
N LYS A 174 -1.17 22.20 -11.36
CA LYS A 174 -0.21 22.66 -12.36
C LYS A 174 0.04 21.59 -13.43
N TYR A 175 0.20 20.33 -13.02
CA TYR A 175 0.34 19.21 -13.93
C TYR A 175 -0.89 19.06 -14.86
N PHE A 176 -2.11 19.10 -14.33
CA PHE A 176 -3.33 19.06 -15.14
C PHE A 176 -3.42 20.23 -16.12
N ARG A 177 -3.02 21.45 -15.71
CA ARG A 177 -2.99 22.63 -16.59
C ARG A 177 -1.92 22.55 -17.69
N GLU A 178 -0.74 22.02 -17.39
CA GLU A 178 0.35 21.86 -18.36
C GLU A 178 0.04 20.75 -19.37
N VAL A 179 -0.68 19.71 -18.97
CA VAL A 179 -1.16 18.64 -19.84
C VAL A 179 -2.23 19.15 -20.81
N ASP A 180 -3.23 19.90 -20.33
CA ASP A 180 -4.29 20.47 -21.18
C ASP A 180 -3.73 21.50 -22.19
N ALA A 181 -2.66 22.20 -21.83
CA ALA A 181 -2.00 23.17 -22.70
C ALA A 181 -1.16 22.54 -23.83
N ARG A 182 -0.72 21.28 -23.68
CA ARG A 182 0.06 20.54 -24.69
C ARG A 182 -0.80 19.73 -25.67
N SER A 183 -2.11 19.67 -25.43
CA SER A 183 -3.10 18.95 -26.25
C SER A 183 -3.87 19.89 -27.20
N LYS A 184 -3.39 21.12 -27.40
CA LYS A 184 -3.85 22.10 -28.38
C LYS A 184 -2.70 22.49 -29.29
#